data_AF-A0A4D7DK95-F1
#
_entry.id   AF-A0A4D7DK95-F1
#
_cell.length_a   1.000
_cell.length_b   1.000
_cell.length_c   1.000
_cell.angle_alpha   90.00
_cell.angle_beta   90.00
_cell.angle_gamma   90.00
#
_symmetry.space_group_name_H-M   'P 1'
#
loop_
_entity.id
_entity.type
_entity.pdbx_description
1 polymer ?
#
loop_
_entity_poly.entity_id
_entity_poly.type
_entity_poly.pdbx_seq_one_letter_code
_entity_poly.pdbx_strand_id
1 'polypeptide(L)'
;MKRMWSRFGASVGLCSIAAAALANDTVVYTYDALGRLTASSVSGGPNNGLQTSTGFDPAGNRSSYAVAGAPAAILSVADASLTEGGIAVVTVTRTGSLAGAITVSYATSNGSAAAPADYAATTGVLTFAPGEASKTISITTVDDSIYKGTRTFNVTLSNPSSGASLVRATGVVSC
;
A
#
# COMPACT_ATOMS: atom_id res chain seq x y z
N MET A 1 7.68 55.54 -19.18
CA MET A 1 7.19 54.82 -17.98
C MET A 1 7.02 53.35 -18.34
N LYS A 2 8.00 52.49 -18.00
CA LYS A 2 7.99 51.06 -18.37
C LYS A 2 7.14 50.31 -17.33
N ARG A 3 5.95 49.83 -17.72
CA ARG A 3 5.16 48.95 -16.86
C ARG A 3 5.65 47.52 -17.05
N MET A 4 6.43 47.08 -16.07
CA MET A 4 6.93 45.72 -15.93
C MET A 4 5.77 44.82 -15.48
N TRP A 5 5.33 43.88 -16.33
CA TRP A 5 4.41 42.83 -15.91
C TRP A 5 5.23 41.67 -15.32
N SER A 6 5.11 41.49 -14.01
CA SER A 6 5.60 40.32 -13.29
C SER A 6 4.84 39.09 -13.75
N ARG A 7 5.54 38.10 -14.30
CA ARG A 7 5.00 36.76 -14.54
C ARG A 7 4.90 36.05 -13.19
N PHE A 8 3.70 35.99 -12.62
CA PHE A 8 3.39 35.04 -11.55
C PHE A 8 3.48 33.64 -12.15
N GLY A 9 4.58 32.95 -11.89
CA GLY A 9 4.71 31.52 -12.15
C GLY A 9 3.80 30.78 -11.18
N ALA A 10 2.60 30.41 -11.64
CA ALA A 10 1.80 29.41 -10.97
C ALA A 10 2.56 28.08 -11.06
N SER A 11 3.28 27.72 -10.01
CA SER A 11 3.76 26.36 -9.83
C SER A 11 2.52 25.51 -9.60
N VAL A 12 2.05 24.83 -10.65
CA VAL A 12 1.07 23.75 -10.50
C VAL A 12 1.82 22.65 -9.77
N GLY A 13 1.66 22.61 -8.45
CA GLY A 13 2.12 21.49 -7.65
C GLY A 13 1.49 20.24 -8.25
N LEU A 14 2.31 19.42 -8.91
CA LEU A 14 1.93 18.09 -9.31
C LEU A 14 1.54 17.37 -8.02
N CYS A 15 0.23 17.26 -7.76
CA CYS A 15 -0.28 16.27 -6.84
C CYS A 15 -0.02 14.94 -7.53
N SER A 16 1.18 14.40 -7.32
CA SER A 16 1.52 13.04 -7.68
C SER A 16 0.66 12.16 -6.78
N ILE A 17 -0.56 11.86 -7.22
CA ILE A 17 -1.29 10.70 -6.72
C ILE A 17 -0.40 9.53 -7.15
N ALA A 18 0.40 9.01 -6.21
CA ALA A 18 1.08 7.76 -6.38
C ALA A 18 -0.02 6.73 -6.69
N ALA A 19 -0.22 6.43 -7.97
CA ALA A 19 -1.06 5.33 -8.38
C ALA A 19 -0.41 4.09 -7.74
N ALA A 20 -1.10 3.53 -6.75
CA ALA A 20 -0.78 2.22 -6.21
C ALA A 20 -0.52 1.30 -7.40
N ALA A 21 0.58 0.54 -7.38
CA ALA A 21 0.77 -0.51 -8.36
C ALA A 21 -0.46 -1.43 -8.28
N LEU A 22 -1.39 -1.25 -9.22
CA LEU A 22 -2.58 -2.07 -9.31
C LEU A 22 -2.07 -3.46 -9.65
N ALA A 23 -2.06 -4.36 -8.66
CA ALA A 23 -1.62 -5.74 -8.89
C ALA A 23 -2.42 -6.30 -10.08
N ASN A 24 -1.71 -6.81 -11.09
CA ASN A 24 -2.32 -7.19 -12.36
C ASN A 24 -3.41 -8.26 -12.16
N ASP A 25 -4.44 -8.22 -13.01
CA ASP A 25 -5.43 -9.27 -13.07
C ASP A 25 -4.86 -10.49 -13.81
N THR A 26 -5.02 -11.67 -13.24
CA THR A 26 -4.60 -12.94 -13.83
C THR A 26 -5.84 -13.66 -14.33
N VAL A 27 -5.91 -13.87 -15.64
CA VAL A 27 -6.96 -14.66 -16.27
C VAL A 27 -6.40 -16.03 -16.63
N VAL A 28 -7.08 -17.08 -16.18
CA VAL A 28 -6.74 -18.47 -16.49
C VAL A 28 -7.84 -19.06 -17.37
N TYR A 29 -7.44 -19.69 -18.47
CA TYR A 29 -8.33 -20.44 -19.36
C TYR A 29 -8.02 -21.93 -19.22
N THR A 30 -9.06 -22.74 -19.06
CA THR A 30 -8.96 -24.19 -18.97
C THR A 30 -9.59 -24.81 -20.21
N TYR A 31 -8.89 -25.77 -20.80
CA TYR A 31 -9.33 -26.46 -22.01
C TYR A 31 -9.45 -27.97 -21.76
N ASP A 32 -10.34 -28.63 -22.50
CA ASP A 32 -10.42 -30.09 -22.53
C ASP A 32 -9.32 -30.72 -23.39
N ALA A 33 -9.30 -32.07 -23.46
CA ALA A 33 -8.34 -32.83 -24.27
C ALA A 33 -8.49 -32.58 -25.80
N LEU A 34 -9.57 -31.95 -26.23
CA LEU A 34 -9.84 -31.57 -27.61
C LEU A 34 -9.55 -30.08 -27.88
N GLY A 35 -9.04 -29.34 -26.89
CA GLY A 35 -8.71 -27.92 -26.98
C GLY A 35 -9.91 -26.98 -26.90
N ARG A 36 -11.09 -27.44 -26.49
CA ARG A 36 -12.27 -26.58 -26.26
C ARG A 36 -12.19 -25.93 -24.89
N LEU A 37 -12.59 -24.67 -24.79
CA LEU A 37 -12.64 -23.94 -23.53
C LEU A 37 -13.72 -24.55 -22.61
N THR A 38 -13.35 -24.93 -21.40
CA THR A 38 -14.26 -25.49 -20.40
C THR A 38 -14.46 -24.58 -19.19
N ALA A 39 -13.49 -23.72 -18.90
CA ALA A 39 -13.63 -22.69 -17.89
C ALA A 39 -12.73 -21.48 -18.16
N SER A 40 -13.15 -20.32 -17.68
CA SER A 40 -12.27 -19.17 -17.49
C SER A 40 -12.41 -18.64 -16.08
N SER A 41 -11.31 -18.30 -15.45
CA SER A 41 -11.29 -17.66 -14.13
C SER A 41 -10.43 -16.41 -14.11
N VAL A 42 -10.88 -15.40 -13.37
CA VAL A 42 -10.21 -14.12 -13.22
C VAL A 42 -9.86 -13.93 -11.74
N SER A 43 -8.61 -13.60 -11.44
CA SER A 43 -8.11 -13.38 -10.08
C SER A 43 -6.98 -12.34 -10.05
N GLY A 44 -7.03 -11.38 -9.14
CA GLY A 44 -5.95 -10.39 -9.01
C GLY A 44 -6.31 -9.13 -8.23
N GLY A 45 -5.40 -8.15 -8.29
CA GLY A 45 -5.35 -6.95 -7.46
C GLY A 45 -6.53 -5.97 -7.52
N PRO A 46 -7.13 -5.65 -8.69
CA PRO A 46 -8.29 -4.75 -8.74
C PRO A 46 -9.60 -5.40 -8.27
N ASN A 47 -9.66 -6.75 -8.18
CA ASN A 47 -10.87 -7.46 -7.80
C ASN A 47 -11.05 -7.60 -6.28
N ASN A 48 -10.24 -6.90 -5.48
CA ASN A 48 -10.36 -6.90 -4.01
C ASN A 48 -10.37 -8.33 -3.43
N GLY A 49 -9.63 -9.27 -4.00
CA GLY A 49 -9.62 -10.68 -3.56
C GLY A 49 -10.82 -11.54 -3.99
N LEU A 50 -11.78 -10.97 -4.73
CA LEU A 50 -12.83 -11.74 -5.40
C LEU A 50 -12.27 -12.43 -6.65
N GLN A 51 -12.56 -13.71 -6.77
CA GLN A 51 -12.33 -14.51 -7.95
C GLN A 51 -13.67 -14.74 -8.65
N THR A 52 -13.68 -14.58 -9.97
CA THR A 52 -14.84 -14.97 -10.79
C THR A 52 -14.47 -16.16 -11.65
N SER A 53 -15.38 -17.12 -11.78
CA SER A 53 -15.23 -18.30 -12.62
C SER A 53 -16.48 -18.50 -13.46
N THR A 54 -16.29 -18.76 -14.75
CA THR A 54 -17.36 -19.15 -15.68
C THR A 54 -17.04 -20.51 -16.27
N GLY A 55 -17.98 -21.45 -16.17
CA GLY A 55 -17.91 -22.74 -16.85
C GLY A 55 -18.62 -22.68 -18.21
N PHE A 56 -18.12 -23.43 -19.18
CA PHE A 56 -18.70 -23.55 -20.52
C PHE A 56 -19.11 -24.99 -20.81
N ASP A 57 -20.23 -25.17 -21.50
CA ASP A 57 -20.64 -26.47 -22.05
C ASP A 57 -19.90 -26.78 -23.36
N PRO A 58 -20.02 -28.01 -23.92
CA PRO A 58 -19.35 -28.37 -25.18
C PRO A 58 -19.75 -27.54 -26.41
N ALA A 59 -20.89 -26.83 -26.36
CA ALA A 59 -21.33 -25.92 -27.41
C ALA A 59 -20.73 -24.50 -27.25
N GLY A 60 -19.99 -24.25 -26.16
CA GLY A 60 -19.41 -22.96 -25.83
C GLY A 60 -20.37 -22.01 -25.11
N ASN A 61 -21.56 -22.48 -24.73
CA ASN A 61 -22.48 -21.68 -23.93
C ASN A 61 -22.05 -21.67 -22.46
N ARG A 62 -22.32 -20.57 -21.76
CA ARG A 62 -22.07 -20.48 -20.31
C ARG A 62 -22.97 -21.46 -19.58
N SER A 63 -22.37 -22.38 -18.85
CA SER A 63 -23.03 -23.41 -18.05
C SER A 63 -23.07 -23.05 -16.56
N SER A 64 -22.12 -22.23 -16.10
CA SER A 64 -22.08 -21.78 -14.70
C SER A 64 -21.38 -20.43 -14.53
N TYR A 65 -21.72 -19.74 -13.45
CA TYR A 65 -21.02 -18.55 -12.96
C TYR A 65 -20.85 -18.66 -11.44
N ALA A 66 -19.63 -18.46 -10.96
CA ALA A 66 -19.31 -18.47 -9.54
C ALA A 66 -18.45 -17.25 -9.18
N VAL A 67 -18.74 -16.67 -8.02
CA VAL A 67 -17.89 -15.68 -7.36
C VAL A 67 -17.40 -16.31 -6.06
N ALA A 68 -16.08 -16.39 -5.89
CA ALA A 68 -15.42 -16.95 -4.72
C ALA A 68 -14.43 -15.93 -4.14
N GLY A 69 -13.96 -16.16 -2.92
CA GLY A 69 -13.13 -15.21 -2.18
C GLY A 69 -13.95 -14.21 -1.38
N ALA A 70 -13.29 -13.52 -0.45
CA ALA A 70 -13.88 -12.45 0.35
C ALA A 70 -13.23 -11.13 -0.06
N PRO A 71 -13.95 -9.99 0.04
CA PRO A 71 -13.32 -8.69 -0.14
C PRO A 71 -12.10 -8.60 0.80
N ALA A 72 -10.93 -8.35 0.24
CA ALA A 72 -9.66 -8.33 0.96
C ALA A 72 -9.42 -6.94 1.57
N ALA A 73 -8.76 -6.90 2.72
CA ALA A 73 -8.21 -5.65 3.19
C ALA A 73 -6.90 -5.36 2.45
N ILE A 74 -6.72 -4.12 2.01
CA ILE A 74 -5.52 -3.70 1.30
C ILE A 74 -4.80 -2.69 2.19
N LEU A 75 -3.56 -2.99 2.54
CA LEU A 75 -2.74 -2.17 3.41
C LEU A 75 -1.65 -1.45 2.61
N SER A 76 -1.46 -0.17 2.92
CA SER A 76 -0.37 0.65 2.42
C SER A 76 0.21 1.51 3.54
N VAL A 77 1.53 1.67 3.57
CA VAL A 77 2.20 2.66 4.43
C VAL A 77 2.53 3.91 3.61
N ALA A 78 2.38 5.09 4.20
CA ALA A 78 2.74 6.38 3.58
C ALA A 78 4.20 6.76 3.88
N ASP A 79 4.73 7.72 3.13
CA ASP A 79 5.94 8.43 3.52
C ASP A 79 5.62 9.45 4.62
N ALA A 80 6.64 9.84 5.38
CA ALA A 80 6.54 10.92 6.34
C ALA A 80 7.73 11.86 6.21
N SER A 81 7.51 13.12 6.54
CA SER A 81 8.59 14.09 6.65
C SER A 81 8.38 14.95 7.88
N LEU A 82 9.48 15.27 8.56
CA LEU A 82 9.48 16.14 9.72
C LEU A 82 10.80 16.92 9.80
N THR A 83 10.88 17.82 10.76
CA THR A 83 12.16 18.38 11.20
C THR A 83 12.77 17.44 12.25
N GLU A 84 14.09 17.22 12.19
CA GLU A 84 14.85 16.47 13.20
C GLU A 84 14.53 16.92 14.64
N GLY A 85 14.58 15.98 15.58
CA GLY A 85 14.19 16.19 16.99
C GLY A 85 12.69 16.08 17.28
N GLY A 86 11.87 15.87 16.26
CA GLY A 86 10.43 15.67 16.39
C GLY A 86 9.98 14.21 16.51
N ILE A 87 8.66 14.01 16.45
CA ILE A 87 8.05 12.68 16.32
C ILE A 87 7.58 12.51 14.89
N ALA A 88 8.17 11.55 14.17
CA ALA A 88 7.70 11.13 12.87
C ALA A 88 6.39 10.35 13.04
N VAL A 89 5.33 10.77 12.34
CA VAL A 89 4.04 10.08 12.33
C VAL A 89 3.84 9.46 10.95
N VAL A 90 3.96 8.14 10.88
CA VAL A 90 3.79 7.37 9.65
C VAL A 90 2.38 6.78 9.62
N THR A 91 1.62 7.09 8.58
CA THR A 91 0.24 6.59 8.42
C THR A 91 0.22 5.27 7.68
N VAL A 92 -0.52 4.29 8.19
CA VAL A 92 -0.87 3.04 7.51
C VAL A 92 -2.36 3.07 7.19
N THR A 93 -2.68 2.92 5.91
CA THR A 93 -4.04 2.99 5.38
C THR A 93 -4.55 1.59 5.03
N ARG A 94 -5.79 1.31 5.42
CA ARG A 94 -6.57 0.13 5.06
C ARG A 94 -7.66 0.53 4.08
N THR A 95 -7.65 -0.03 2.87
CA THR A 95 -8.71 0.08 1.86
C THR A 95 -9.32 -1.29 1.54
N GLY A 96 -10.29 -1.34 0.64
CA GLY A 96 -11.01 -2.58 0.33
C GLY A 96 -11.97 -2.96 1.47
N SER A 97 -11.87 -4.19 1.98
CA SER A 97 -12.69 -4.63 3.10
C SER A 97 -12.26 -4.02 4.42
N LEU A 98 -13.21 -3.34 5.07
CA LEU A 98 -13.11 -2.91 6.46
C LEU A 98 -13.84 -3.88 7.42
N ALA A 99 -14.35 -4.99 6.90
CA ALA A 99 -15.00 -6.01 7.71
C ALA A 99 -13.96 -6.79 8.53
N GLY A 100 -14.28 -7.08 9.79
CA GLY A 100 -13.41 -7.84 10.67
C GLY A 100 -12.13 -7.11 11.09
N ALA A 101 -11.46 -7.69 12.08
CA ALA A 101 -10.16 -7.21 12.53
C ALA A 101 -9.04 -7.79 11.65
N ILE A 102 -8.02 -6.98 11.38
CA ILE A 102 -6.78 -7.44 10.72
C ILE A 102 -5.56 -6.97 11.50
N THR A 103 -4.45 -7.68 11.34
CA THR A 103 -3.16 -7.29 11.92
C THR A 103 -2.08 -7.16 10.85
N VAL A 104 -1.07 -6.33 11.13
CA VAL A 104 0.14 -6.21 10.31
C VAL A 104 1.32 -5.85 11.20
N SER A 105 2.45 -6.52 11.01
CA SER A 105 3.70 -6.17 11.70
C SER A 105 4.39 -5.00 11.01
N TYR A 106 5.17 -4.21 11.75
CA TYR A 106 6.03 -3.18 11.20
C TYR A 106 7.39 -3.16 11.88
N ALA A 107 8.43 -2.74 11.15
CA ALA A 107 9.76 -2.49 11.70
C ALA A 107 10.45 -1.33 10.97
N THR A 108 11.26 -0.57 11.69
CA THR A 108 12.15 0.45 11.10
C THR A 108 13.47 -0.16 10.63
N SER A 109 14.05 0.38 9.57
CA SER A 109 15.42 0.06 9.14
C SER A 109 16.19 1.30 8.70
N ASN A 110 17.51 1.26 8.88
CA ASN A 110 18.38 2.39 8.56
C ASN A 110 18.35 2.74 7.07
N GLY A 111 18.55 4.03 6.79
CA GLY A 111 18.90 4.56 5.47
C GLY A 111 20.17 5.38 5.62
N SER A 112 20.12 6.68 5.29
CA SER A 112 21.17 7.62 5.68
C SER A 112 21.07 8.08 7.14
N ALA A 113 19.90 7.95 7.76
CA ALA A 113 19.72 8.00 9.22
C ALA A 113 19.93 6.59 9.82
N ALA A 114 20.68 6.51 10.92
CA ALA A 114 21.00 5.30 11.64
C ALA A 114 20.55 5.35 13.11
N ALA A 115 19.82 4.33 13.55
CA ALA A 115 19.48 4.18 14.97
C ALA A 115 20.70 3.69 15.79
N PRO A 116 20.85 4.12 17.06
CA PRO A 116 19.97 5.05 17.78
C PRO A 116 20.35 6.54 17.60
N ALA A 117 21.38 6.85 16.81
CA ALA A 117 21.94 8.20 16.71
C ALA A 117 20.96 9.22 16.13
N ASP A 118 20.21 8.83 15.10
CA ASP A 118 19.29 9.73 14.37
C ASP A 118 17.81 9.50 14.73
N TYR A 119 17.47 8.28 15.15
CA TYR A 119 16.10 7.91 15.50
C TYR A 119 16.07 6.69 16.43
N ALA A 120 14.97 6.53 17.16
CA ALA A 120 14.72 5.34 17.96
C ALA A 120 14.16 4.20 17.10
N ALA A 121 14.92 3.11 16.93
CA ALA A 121 14.45 1.93 16.22
C ALA A 121 13.16 1.39 16.86
N THR A 122 12.12 1.19 16.03
CA THR A 122 10.79 0.80 16.50
C THR A 122 10.28 -0.39 15.69
N THR A 123 9.65 -1.35 16.38
CA THR A 123 8.96 -2.50 15.80
C THR A 123 7.65 -2.73 16.55
N GLY A 124 6.66 -3.35 15.91
CA GLY A 124 5.38 -3.63 16.55
C GLY A 124 4.37 -4.30 15.64
N VAL A 125 3.14 -4.38 16.13
CA VAL A 125 1.98 -4.91 15.39
C VAL A 125 0.86 -3.88 15.46
N LEU A 126 0.36 -3.46 14.29
CA LEU A 126 -0.87 -2.69 14.19
C LEU A 126 -2.05 -3.65 14.13
N THR A 127 -3.08 -3.37 14.93
CA THR A 127 -4.37 -4.07 14.87
C THR A 127 -5.44 -3.08 14.43
N PHE A 128 -6.06 -3.34 13.27
CA PHE A 128 -7.21 -2.59 12.80
C PHE A 128 -8.46 -3.32 13.26
N ALA A 129 -9.28 -2.65 14.07
CA ALA A 129 -10.62 -3.12 14.40
C ALA A 129 -11.55 -3.04 13.17
N PRO A 130 -12.72 -3.71 13.20
CA PRO A 130 -13.73 -3.56 12.16
C PRO A 130 -14.08 -2.08 11.94
N GLY A 131 -14.11 -1.64 10.69
CA GLY A 131 -14.42 -0.26 10.31
C GLY A 131 -13.24 0.72 10.38
N GLU A 132 -12.10 0.36 10.97
CA GLU A 132 -10.92 1.24 11.01
C GLU A 132 -10.20 1.25 9.66
N ALA A 133 -10.07 2.44 9.07
CA ALA A 133 -9.41 2.64 7.78
C ALA A 133 -7.96 3.15 7.88
N SER A 134 -7.52 3.57 9.07
CA SER A 134 -6.16 4.08 9.27
C SER A 134 -5.61 3.79 10.68
N LYS A 135 -4.29 3.64 10.76
CA LYS A 135 -3.49 3.61 11.99
C LYS A 135 -2.22 4.43 11.78
N THR A 136 -1.56 4.79 12.87
CA THR A 136 -0.30 5.54 12.84
C THR A 136 0.80 4.81 13.61
N ILE A 137 2.03 4.95 13.13
CA ILE A 137 3.25 4.55 13.82
C ILE A 137 3.98 5.84 14.20
N SER A 138 4.33 5.98 15.47
CA SER A 138 5.11 7.12 15.98
C SER A 138 6.55 6.71 16.21
N ILE A 139 7.50 7.44 15.63
CA ILE A 139 8.93 7.22 15.77
C ILE A 139 9.60 8.51 16.25
N THR A 140 10.32 8.46 17.36
CA THR A 140 11.09 9.61 17.85
C THR A 140 12.36 9.78 17.00
N THR A 141 12.60 11.00 16.50
CA THR A 141 13.87 11.39 15.86
C THR A 141 14.73 12.20 16.82
N VAL A 142 16.03 12.18 16.59
CA VAL A 142 17.04 12.89 17.39
C VAL A 142 17.48 14.12 16.60
N ASP A 143 17.59 15.27 17.26
CA ASP A 143 18.17 16.48 16.64
C ASP A 143 19.69 16.43 16.77
N ASP A 144 20.38 16.40 15.63
CA ASP A 144 21.81 16.64 15.57
C ASP A 144 22.06 18.07 15.04
N SER A 145 22.42 18.96 15.96
CA SER A 145 22.71 20.36 15.62
C SER A 145 23.89 20.54 14.66
N ILE A 146 24.77 19.54 14.49
CA ILE A 146 26.02 19.63 13.74
C ILE A 146 25.82 19.25 12.27
N TYR A 147 24.98 18.25 11.97
CA TYR A 147 24.70 17.87 10.60
C TYR A 147 23.45 18.61 10.09
N LYS A 148 23.54 19.15 8.87
CA LYS A 148 22.46 19.93 8.25
C LYS A 148 22.22 19.39 6.85
N GLY A 149 21.53 18.25 6.78
CA GLY A 149 21.15 17.63 5.51
C GLY A 149 20.08 16.59 5.74
N THR A 150 19.19 16.43 4.77
CA THR A 150 18.08 15.47 4.87
C THR A 150 18.61 14.06 5.01
N ARG A 151 18.20 13.40 6.09
CA ARG A 151 18.48 11.98 6.33
C ARG A 151 17.19 11.17 6.22
N THR A 152 17.34 9.90 5.87
CA THR A 152 16.18 9.01 5.69
C THR A 152 16.36 7.68 6.40
N PHE A 153 15.24 7.14 6.87
CA PHE A 153 15.11 5.76 7.30
C PHE A 153 13.78 5.19 6.77
N ASN A 154 13.62 3.88 6.85
CA ASN A 154 12.46 3.19 6.29
C ASN A 154 11.55 2.63 7.39
N VAL A 155 10.25 2.56 7.12
CA VAL A 155 9.27 1.77 7.86
C VAL A 155 8.73 0.70 6.93
N THR A 156 8.89 -0.57 7.30
CA THR A 156 8.45 -1.72 6.49
C THR A 156 7.37 -2.51 7.21
N LEU A 157 6.24 -2.69 6.53
CA LEU A 157 5.13 -3.57 6.90
C LEU A 157 5.43 -5.01 6.49
N SER A 158 5.01 -5.97 7.30
CA SER A 158 5.18 -7.40 7.04
C SER A 158 4.08 -8.22 7.71
N ASN A 159 3.95 -9.49 7.32
CA ASN A 159 3.06 -10.47 7.96
C ASN A 159 1.61 -9.95 8.16
N PRO A 160 0.93 -9.45 7.11
CA PRO A 160 -0.49 -9.12 7.23
C PRO A 160 -1.28 -10.40 7.59
N SER A 161 -2.31 -10.27 8.42
CA SER A 161 -3.21 -11.39 8.74
C SER A 161 -3.91 -11.92 7.50
N SER A 162 -4.47 -13.13 7.59
CA SER A 162 -5.28 -13.70 6.51
C SER A 162 -6.39 -12.74 6.07
N GLY A 163 -6.64 -12.68 4.76
CA GLY A 163 -7.59 -11.74 4.17
C GLY A 163 -7.07 -10.31 4.01
N ALA A 164 -5.81 -10.03 4.31
CA ALA A 164 -5.15 -8.77 4.03
C ALA A 164 -3.94 -8.93 3.08
N SER A 165 -3.69 -7.92 2.26
CA SER A 165 -2.53 -7.85 1.35
C SER A 165 -1.83 -6.49 1.45
N LEU A 166 -0.53 -6.46 1.18
CA LEU A 166 0.28 -5.24 1.16
C LEU A 166 0.46 -4.77 -0.29
N VAL A 167 -0.08 -3.59 -0.61
CA VAL A 167 0.15 -2.94 -1.93
C VAL A 167 1.35 -2.01 -1.90
N ARG A 168 1.64 -1.44 -0.73
CA ARG A 168 2.88 -0.70 -0.46
C ARG A 168 3.37 -1.06 0.93
N ALA A 169 4.43 -1.86 0.99
CA ALA A 169 4.98 -2.37 2.24
C ALA A 169 6.01 -1.42 2.87
N THR A 170 6.64 -0.53 2.12
CA THR A 170 7.71 0.34 2.63
C THR A 170 7.38 1.81 2.45
N GLY A 171 7.50 2.57 3.53
CA GLY A 171 7.44 4.03 3.55
C GLY A 171 8.80 4.60 3.97
N VAL A 172 9.16 5.74 3.41
CA VAL A 172 10.38 6.48 3.73
C VAL A 172 10.02 7.61 4.69
N VAL A 173 10.81 7.74 5.75
CA VAL A 173 10.76 8.90 6.64
C VAL A 173 11.96 9.77 6.32
N SER A 174 11.73 11.05 6.03
CA SER A 174 12.79 12.05 5.87
C SER A 174 12.77 13.06 7.02
N CYS A 175 13.91 13.26 7.66
CA CYS A 175 14.12 14.26 8.69
C CYS A 175 15.28 15.19 8.32
#